data_AF-A0A959R6E7-F1
#
_entry.id   AF-A0A959R6E7-F1
#
_cell.length_a   1.000
_cell.length_b   1.000
_cell.length_c   1.000
_cell.angle_alpha   90.00
_cell.angle_beta   90.00
_cell.angle_gamma   90.00
#
_symmetry.space_group_name_H-M   'P 1'
#
loop_
_entity.id
_entity.type
_entity.pdbx_description
1 polymer ?
#
loop_
_entity_poly.entity_id
_entity_poly.type
_entity_poly.pdbx_seq_one_letter_code
_entity_poly.pdbx_strand_id
1 'polypeptide(L)' 'MHSQDLSSSERLMTRQEAADYLGVKASTLSVWDCTKRYNLQPVKVGRRAVRYRRRHLDDFLERWKPQCPA' A
#
# COMPACT_ATOMS: atom_id res chain seq x y z
N MET A 1 -7.14 -22.63 16.78
CA MET A 1 -6.25 -21.44 16.80
C MET A 1 -5.72 -21.28 15.39
N HIS A 2 -6.16 -20.26 14.65
CA HIS A 2 -5.73 -20.02 13.27
C HIS A 2 -4.31 -19.43 13.28
N SER A 3 -3.30 -20.28 13.46
CA SER A 3 -1.91 -19.95 13.15
C SER A 3 -1.68 -20.15 11.65
N GLN A 4 -1.91 -19.08 10.90
CA GLN A 4 -1.52 -18.88 9.51
C GLN A 4 -1.03 -17.41 9.49
N ASP A 5 0.13 -17.02 8.97
CA ASP A 5 0.87 -17.56 7.85
C ASP A 5 2.19 -16.76 7.74
N LEU A 6 3.34 -17.44 7.77
CA LEU A 6 4.61 -16.90 7.28
C LEU A 6 4.76 -17.34 5.82
N SER A 7 3.80 -17.04 4.94
CA SER A 7 4.01 -17.21 3.50
C SER A 7 4.73 -15.99 2.95
N SER A 8 5.82 -16.27 2.26
CA SER A 8 6.74 -15.39 1.54
C SER A 8 6.10 -14.46 0.47
N SER A 9 4.79 -14.19 0.54
CA SER A 9 4.07 -13.35 -0.40
C SER A 9 3.84 -11.90 0.09
N GLU A 10 4.37 -11.55 1.26
CA GLU A 10 4.38 -10.17 1.78
C GLU A 10 5.50 -9.34 1.12
N ARG A 11 5.41 -9.12 -0.20
CA ARG A 11 6.31 -8.17 -0.87
C ARG A 11 6.02 -6.78 -0.32
N LEU A 12 6.83 -6.37 0.65
CA LEU A 12 6.81 -5.04 1.24
C LEU A 12 7.41 -4.07 0.22
N MET A 13 6.54 -3.28 -0.42
CA MET A 13 6.92 -2.30 -1.42
C MET A 13 7.33 -1.00 -0.73
N THR A 14 8.39 -0.37 -1.21
CA THR A 14 8.74 0.98 -0.77
C THR A 14 7.68 2.00 -1.21
N ARG A 15 7.71 3.22 -0.65
CA ARG A 15 6.82 4.32 -1.09
C ARG A 15 6.89 4.55 -2.60
N GLN A 16 8.08 4.39 -3.19
CA GLN A 16 8.29 4.62 -4.62
C GLN A 16 7.72 3.47 -5.45
N GLU A 17 7.97 2.22 -5.07
CA GLU A 17 7.36 1.04 -5.72
C GLU A 17 5.85 1.02 -5.58
N ALA A 18 5.30 1.41 -4.42
CA ALA A 18 3.86 1.51 -4.22
C ALA A 18 3.25 2.59 -5.13
N ALA A 19 3.91 3.74 -5.25
CA ALA A 19 3.46 4.80 -6.14
C ALA A 19 3.45 4.35 -7.61
N ASP A 20 4.52 3.68 -8.04
CA ASP A 20 4.62 3.09 -9.37
C ASP A 20 3.55 2.02 -9.61
N TYR A 21 3.33 1.13 -8.65
CA TYR A 21 2.29 0.09 -8.70
C TYR A 21 0.88 0.66 -8.86
N LEU A 22 0.58 1.75 -8.16
CA LEU A 22 -0.72 2.43 -8.25
C LEU A 22 -0.83 3.35 -9.48
N GLY A 23 0.28 3.60 -10.20
CA GLY A 23 0.34 4.59 -11.27
C GLY A 23 0.19 6.04 -10.76
N VAL A 24 0.51 6.30 -9.49
CA VAL A 24 0.43 7.63 -8.87
C VAL A 24 1.82 8.21 -8.61
N LYS A 25 1.90 9.52 -8.37
CA LYS A 25 3.16 10.16 -8.01
C LYS A 25 3.53 9.85 -6.56
N ALA A 26 4.82 9.70 -6.28
CA ALA A 26 5.34 9.55 -4.91
C ALA A 26 4.90 10.70 -3.99
N SER A 27 4.75 11.91 -4.53
CA SER A 27 4.21 13.08 -3.83
C SER A 27 2.78 12.83 -3.34
N THR A 28 1.92 12.22 -4.14
CA THR A 28 0.55 11.85 -3.78
C THR A 28 0.55 10.85 -2.63
N LEU A 29 1.42 9.83 -2.69
CA LEU A 29 1.56 8.86 -1.61
C LEU A 29 2.06 9.51 -0.31
N SER A 30 2.92 10.53 -0.41
CA SER A 30 3.38 11.30 0.75
C SER A 30 2.25 12.13 1.37
N VAL A 31 1.35 12.70 0.56
CA VAL A 31 0.14 13.38 1.06
C VAL A 31 -0.78 12.38 1.76
N TRP A 32 -0.94 11.16 1.23
CA TRP A 32 -1.73 10.11 1.88
C TRP A 32 -1.13 9.64 3.20
N ASP A 33 0.19 9.57 3.30
CA ASP A 33 0.91 9.28 4.54
C ASP A 33 0.67 10.36 5.60
N CYS A 34 0.75 11.64 5.22
CA CYS A 34 0.48 12.77 6.10
C CYS A 34 -0.99 12.87 6.53
N THR A 35 -1.92 12.61 5.61
CA THR A 35 -3.36 12.73 5.88
C THR A 35 -3.92 11.51 6.61
N LYS A 36 -3.21 10.37 6.60
CA LYS A 36 -3.66 9.08 7.14
C LYS A 36 -5.10 8.71 6.76
N ARG A 37 -5.56 9.22 5.61
CA ARG A 37 -6.98 9.18 5.22
C ARG A 37 -7.41 7.78 4.78
N TYR A 38 -6.45 6.98 4.32
CA TYR A 38 -6.66 5.61 3.90
C TYR A 38 -5.83 4.66 4.75
N ASN A 39 -6.43 3.56 5.16
CA ASN A 39 -5.83 2.57 6.04
C ASN A 39 -4.86 1.67 5.24
N LEU A 40 -3.88 2.27 4.57
CA LEU A 40 -2.83 1.61 3.78
C LEU A 40 -1.89 0.74 4.63
N GLN A 41 -2.12 0.70 5.95
CA GLN A 41 -1.32 0.08 7.00
C GLN A 41 0.17 0.15 6.68
N PRO A 42 0.74 1.38 6.61
CA PRO A 42 2.17 1.56 6.37
C PRO A 42 2.96 0.78 7.43
N VAL A 43 3.65 -0.27 7.00
CA VAL A 43 4.52 -1.08 7.84
C VAL A 43 5.81 -0.29 8.01
N LYS A 44 6.03 0.26 9.20
CA LYS A 44 7.31 0.88 9.55
C LYS A 44 8.37 -0.20 9.67
N VAL A 45 9.30 -0.22 8.72
CA VAL A 45 10.47 -1.09 8.76
C VAL A 45 11.64 -0.26 9.30
N GLY A 46 11.67 -0.10 10.63
CA GLY A 46 12.72 0.66 11.32
C GLY A 46 12.45 2.17 11.47
N ARG A 47 13.50 2.95 11.76
CA ARG A 47 13.39 4.38 12.18
C ARG A 47 12.93 5.35 11.08
N ARG A 48 13.18 5.06 9.80
CA ARG A 48 12.89 5.98 8.68
C ARG A 48 12.26 5.32 7.46
N ALA A 49 12.19 3.99 7.38
CA ALA A 49 11.61 3.33 6.23
C ALA A 49 10.16 2.93 6.50
N VAL A 50 9.29 3.34 5.59
CA VAL A 50 7.90 2.90 5.53
C VAL A 50 7.76 2.01 4.31
N ARG A 51 7.16 0.84 4.50
CA ARG A 51 6.81 -0.07 3.42
C ARG A 51 5.32 -0.37 3.41
N TYR A 52 4.82 -0.71 2.25
CA TYR A 52 3.42 -0.99 2.00
C TYR A 52 3.29 -2.47 1.65
N ARG A 53 2.30 -3.14 2.24
CA ARG A 53 1.98 -4.51 1.85
C ARG A 53 1.20 -4.46 0.55
N ARG A 54 1.61 -5.28 -0.43
CA ARG A 54 0.90 -5.41 -1.70
C ARG A 54 -0.60 -5.67 -1.51
N ARG A 55 -1.00 -6.50 -0.55
CA ARG A 55 -2.41 -6.79 -0.26
C ARG A 55 -3.24 -5.53 0.06
N HIS A 56 -2.70 -4.59 0.83
CA HIS A 56 -3.42 -3.35 1.14
C HIS A 56 -3.45 -2.38 -0.05
N LEU A 57 -2.41 -2.42 -0.89
CA LEU A 57 -2.40 -1.65 -2.13
C LEU A 57 -3.43 -2.21 -3.12
N ASP A 58 -3.60 -3.53 -3.20
CA ASP A 58 -4.62 -4.19 -4.01
C ASP A 58 -6.03 -3.83 -3.51
N ASP A 59 -6.32 -3.99 -2.22
CA ASP A 59 -7.61 -3.59 -1.62
C ASP A 59 -7.92 -2.11 -1.85
N PHE A 60 -6.88 -1.26 -1.76
CA PHE A 60 -6.99 0.15 -2.11
C PHE A 60 -7.30 0.34 -3.59
N LEU A 61 -6.63 -0.36 -4.51
CA LEU A 61 -6.90 -0.29 -5.94
C LEU A 61 -8.31 -0.79 -6.29
N GLU A 62 -8.79 -1.85 -5.65
CA GLU A 62 -10.15 -2.36 -5.83
C GLU A 62 -11.18 -1.30 -5.41
N ARG A 63 -10.95 -0.64 -4.28
CA ARG A 63 -11.81 0.44 -3.80
C ARG A 63 -11.67 1.74 -4.60
N TRP A 64 -10.49 1.99 -5.16
CA TRP A 64 -10.15 3.24 -5.85
C TRP A 64 -10.41 3.21 -7.35
N LYS A 65 -10.49 2.02 -7.98
CA LYS A 65 -10.93 1.91 -9.37
C LYS A 65 -12.28 2.60 -9.51
N PRO A 66 -12.38 3.73 -10.23
CA PRO A 66 -13.68 4.14 -10.73
C PRO A 66 -14.13 3.00 -11.65
N GLN A 67 -15.26 2.38 -11.33
CA GLN A 67 -15.91 1.50 -12.30
C GLN A 67 -16.29 2.38 -13.48
N CYS A 68 -15.43 2.41 -14.50
CA CYS A 68 -15.80 2.94 -15.80
C CYS A 68 -16.40 1.75 -16.55
N PRO A 69 -17.74 1.57 -16.58
CA PRO A 69 -18.33 0.71 -17.57
C PRO A 69 -17.99 1.30 -18.94
N ALA A 70 -17.41 0.47 -19.80
CA ALA A 70 -17.13 0.76 -21.20
C ALA A 70 -18.44 0.99 -21.98
#